data_AF-A0A5C8QG61-F1
#
_entry.id   AF-A0A5C8QG61-F1
#
_cell.length_a   1.000
_cell.length_b   1.000
_cell.length_c   1.000
_cell.angle_alpha   90.00
_cell.angle_beta   90.00
_cell.angle_gamma   90.00
#
_symmetry.space_group_name_H-M   'P 1'
#
loop_
_entity.id
_entity.type
_entity.pdbx_description
1 polymer ?
#
loop_
_entity_poly.entity_id
_entity_poly.type
_entity_poly.pdbx_seq_one_letter_code
_entity_poly.pdbx_strand_id
1 'polypeptide(L)'
;MAPTVDQLDAIYCEGWDSTAHAVVGPIPPGVARDRDGRGEEYAVLLFAVEVPQALIEISWRNHACIIWGFDNLLRRTAKRDLRLVDDGRLILVEETLWEYFDDRQSEFSPEASKRVSQPQSGNLDSDILVITERTRTLMEASADSLKFSKPSFGDWGSLLFTATSTITVEGEEAAETRIHEDLRASLMALAGGSGHWVPKSILPNEWSTAQLVQRYPAPLGLAVTPYVRPVWQAPHPMEPDPQTLSFSRAVRPVSLKGQRVLLESHIIGSLQLPTGHVVACDPDDYFLADRGSFTVPVPPGNYRFFVNVARSMEPTGMSPRVSAGGLIISDEQIESWELALLDGEDPRILRDGEAYCFGVDSGTACFMDSSAVQAVANTWNSSENPLEELEKSCFRIGHIGDLRSGAVLITFDSGWGDGCYPVWVGRSANRSVVSVVADMLLNST
;
A
#
# COMPACT_ATOMS: atom_id res chain seq x y z
N MET A 1 27.61 -17.44 20.84
CA MET A 1 27.43 -18.34 19.69
C MET A 1 26.08 -18.99 19.85
N ALA A 2 25.16 -18.73 18.91
CA ALA A 2 23.94 -19.52 18.83
C ALA A 2 24.33 -20.97 18.52
N PRO A 3 23.54 -21.98 18.95
CA PRO A 3 23.78 -23.35 18.52
C PRO A 3 23.72 -23.43 16.99
N THR A 4 24.65 -24.17 16.39
CA THR A 4 24.61 -24.50 14.96
C THR A 4 23.41 -25.41 14.71
N VAL A 5 22.50 -24.95 13.86
CA VAL A 5 21.34 -25.72 13.43
C VAL A 5 21.64 -26.26 12.04
N ASP A 6 21.77 -27.59 11.94
CA ASP A 6 22.06 -28.27 10.67
C ASP A 6 20.78 -28.61 9.89
N GLN A 7 19.60 -28.50 10.52
CA GLN A 7 18.31 -28.89 9.95
C GLN A 7 17.19 -27.94 10.39
N LEU A 8 16.38 -27.51 9.43
CA LEU A 8 15.12 -26.80 9.65
C LEU A 8 13.96 -27.66 9.15
N ASP A 9 13.03 -27.98 10.04
CA ASP A 9 11.82 -28.72 9.67
C ASP A 9 10.74 -27.76 9.15
N ALA A 10 10.03 -28.15 8.10
CA ALA A 10 8.97 -27.38 7.47
C ALA A 10 7.63 -28.13 7.52
N ILE A 11 6.60 -27.47 8.05
CA ILE A 11 5.21 -27.97 8.06
C ILE A 11 4.38 -27.02 7.20
N TYR A 12 3.58 -27.60 6.30
CA TYR A 12 2.59 -26.85 5.53
C TYR A 12 1.27 -26.82 6.28
N CYS A 13 0.60 -25.68 6.32
CA CYS A 13 -0.63 -25.49 7.08
C CYS A 13 -1.52 -24.39 6.52
N GLU A 14 -2.69 -24.18 7.12
CA GLU A 14 -3.58 -23.05 6.83
C GLU A 14 -3.11 -21.76 7.53
N GLY A 15 -2.21 -21.85 8.53
CA GLY A 15 -1.58 -20.72 9.19
C GLY A 15 -1.11 -21.02 10.62
N TRP A 16 -0.93 -19.98 11.41
CA TRP A 16 -0.48 -20.02 12.80
C TRP A 16 -1.47 -19.32 13.73
N ASP A 17 -1.83 -19.96 14.84
CA ASP A 17 -2.60 -19.34 15.91
C ASP A 17 -1.64 -18.77 16.95
N SER A 18 -1.48 -17.45 16.97
CA SER A 18 -0.58 -16.76 17.90
C SER A 18 -1.09 -16.74 19.34
N THR A 19 -2.36 -17.05 19.60
CA THR A 19 -2.90 -17.14 20.97
C THR A 19 -2.68 -18.53 21.54
N ALA A 20 -2.94 -19.56 20.74
CA ALA A 20 -2.76 -20.95 21.14
C ALA A 20 -1.33 -21.47 20.96
N HIS A 21 -0.47 -20.70 20.28
CA HIS A 21 0.86 -21.13 19.81
C HIS A 21 0.78 -22.46 19.06
N ALA A 22 -0.16 -22.55 18.12
CA ALA A 22 -0.54 -23.79 17.46
C ALA A 22 -0.58 -23.68 15.93
N VAL A 23 -0.22 -24.77 15.25
CA VAL A 23 -0.40 -24.91 13.81
C VAL A 23 -1.87 -25.07 13.48
N VAL A 24 -2.38 -24.25 12.57
CA VAL A 24 -3.78 -24.29 12.15
C VAL A 24 -3.89 -25.17 10.92
N GLY A 25 -4.63 -26.28 11.03
CA GLY A 25 -4.91 -27.18 9.91
C GLY A 25 -3.67 -27.63 9.11
N PRO A 26 -2.78 -28.48 9.64
CA PRO A 26 -1.66 -29.02 8.89
C PRO A 26 -2.14 -29.73 7.61
N ILE A 27 -1.50 -29.41 6.47
CA ILE A 27 -1.84 -29.98 5.16
C ILE A 27 -0.70 -30.87 4.64
N PRO A 28 -1.01 -31.96 3.91
CA PRO A 28 0.02 -32.79 3.29
C PRO A 28 0.88 -31.99 2.30
N PRO A 29 2.20 -32.25 2.19
CA PRO A 29 3.07 -31.52 1.26
C PRO A 29 2.63 -31.57 -0.21
N GLY A 30 2.00 -32.68 -0.64
CA GLY A 30 1.43 -32.78 -1.99
C GLY A 30 0.27 -31.80 -2.21
N VAL A 31 -0.59 -31.61 -1.22
CA VAL A 31 -1.70 -30.64 -1.28
C VAL A 31 -1.14 -29.22 -1.31
N ALA A 32 -0.16 -28.91 -0.47
CA ALA A 32 0.50 -27.61 -0.47
C ALA A 32 1.18 -27.29 -1.81
N ARG A 33 1.86 -28.28 -2.41
CA ARG A 33 2.48 -28.15 -3.75
C ARG A 33 1.44 -27.87 -4.84
N ASP A 34 0.31 -28.56 -4.80
CA ASP A 34 -0.78 -28.33 -5.75
C ASP A 34 -1.39 -26.92 -5.57
N ARG A 35 -1.54 -26.45 -4.33
CA ARG A 35 -1.98 -25.08 -4.03
C ARG A 35 -0.98 -24.04 -4.53
N ASP A 36 0.31 -24.26 -4.28
CA ASP A 36 1.39 -23.40 -4.78
C ASP A 36 1.34 -23.26 -6.31
N GLY A 37 1.18 -24.38 -7.03
CA GLY A 37 1.03 -24.40 -8.48
C GLY A 37 -0.23 -23.68 -9.00
N ARG A 38 -1.31 -23.62 -8.21
CA ARG A 38 -2.54 -22.86 -8.52
C ARG A 38 -2.53 -21.43 -7.98
N GLY A 39 -1.47 -21.04 -7.27
CA GLY A 39 -1.33 -19.76 -6.59
C GLY A 39 -2.29 -19.56 -5.42
N GLU A 40 -2.83 -20.63 -4.84
CA GLU A 40 -3.76 -20.60 -3.72
C GLU A 40 -3.06 -20.32 -2.39
N GLU A 41 -3.84 -19.96 -1.38
CA GLU A 41 -3.37 -19.67 -0.03
C GLU A 41 -2.89 -20.93 0.71
N TYR A 42 -1.71 -20.82 1.30
CA TYR A 42 -1.17 -21.75 2.27
C TYR A 42 -0.06 -21.07 3.09
N ALA A 43 0.33 -21.70 4.19
CA ALA A 43 1.46 -21.26 5.00
C ALA A 43 2.51 -22.36 5.16
N VAL A 44 3.74 -21.92 5.45
CA VAL A 44 4.89 -22.76 5.80
C VAL A 44 5.40 -22.31 7.15
N LEU A 45 5.33 -23.18 8.14
CA LEU A 45 5.92 -22.93 9.45
C LEU A 45 7.23 -23.72 9.56
N LEU A 46 8.29 -23.02 9.94
CA LEU A 46 9.64 -23.53 10.04
C LEU A 46 10.05 -23.67 11.49
N PHE A 47 10.75 -24.75 11.81
CA PHE A 47 11.15 -25.09 13.17
C PHE A 47 12.61 -25.51 13.23
N ALA A 48 13.27 -25.14 14.32
CA ALA A 48 14.55 -25.67 14.73
C ALA A 48 14.34 -26.39 16.07
N VAL A 49 14.70 -27.68 16.14
CA VAL A 49 14.59 -28.47 17.37
C VAL A 49 13.17 -28.37 18.00
N GLU A 50 12.14 -28.53 17.18
CA GLU A 50 10.71 -28.43 17.54
C GLU A 50 10.20 -27.04 18.00
N VAL A 51 11.04 -25.99 17.95
CA VAL A 51 10.64 -24.61 18.27
C VAL A 51 10.35 -23.82 16.99
N PRO A 52 9.17 -23.20 16.83
CA PRO A 52 8.87 -22.34 15.69
C PRO A 52 9.90 -21.19 15.56
N GLN A 53 10.38 -20.97 14.35
CA GLN A 53 11.42 -19.97 14.04
C GLN A 53 10.92 -18.91 13.07
N ALA A 54 10.20 -19.34 12.03
CA ALA A 54 9.62 -18.44 11.06
C ALA A 54 8.34 -19.01 10.45
N LEU A 55 7.42 -18.12 10.07
CA LEU A 55 6.19 -18.43 9.35
C LEU A 55 6.25 -17.72 7.99
N ILE A 56 5.90 -18.42 6.93
CA ILE A 56 5.77 -17.87 5.57
C ILE A 56 4.33 -18.07 5.12
N GLU A 57 3.64 -16.98 4.82
CA GLU A 57 2.25 -16.95 4.37
C GLU A 57 2.24 -16.58 2.87
N ILE A 58 1.68 -17.46 2.04
CA ILE A 58 1.84 -17.38 0.57
C ILE A 58 0.49 -17.39 -0.12
N SER A 59 0.30 -16.45 -1.04
CA SER A 59 -0.80 -16.41 -2.00
C SER A 59 -0.33 -15.82 -3.32
N TRP A 60 0.18 -16.66 -4.24
CA TRP A 60 0.71 -16.14 -5.51
C TRP A 60 -0.37 -15.51 -6.40
N ARG A 61 -1.61 -15.99 -6.31
CA ARG A 61 -2.76 -15.41 -7.02
C ARG A 61 -3.05 -13.98 -6.55
N ASN A 62 -2.84 -13.70 -5.27
CA ASN A 62 -2.98 -12.37 -4.67
C ASN A 62 -1.63 -11.65 -4.54
N HIS A 63 -0.61 -12.10 -5.27
CA HIS A 63 0.73 -11.52 -5.30
C HIS A 63 1.46 -11.47 -3.95
N ALA A 64 1.02 -12.17 -2.91
CA ALA A 64 1.52 -11.98 -1.54
C ALA A 64 2.47 -13.08 -1.08
N CYS A 65 3.56 -12.69 -0.42
CA CYS A 65 4.43 -13.55 0.38
C CYS A 65 4.86 -12.79 1.63
N ILE A 66 4.28 -13.12 2.78
CA ILE A 66 4.57 -12.47 4.06
C ILE A 66 5.38 -13.41 4.92
N ILE A 67 6.49 -12.94 5.46
CA ILE A 67 7.38 -13.73 6.31
C ILE A 67 7.38 -13.12 7.71
N TRP A 68 7.21 -13.95 8.72
CA TRP A 68 7.29 -13.58 10.12
C TRP A 68 8.44 -14.32 10.79
N GLY A 69 9.23 -13.63 11.61
CA GLY A 69 10.22 -14.22 12.51
C GLY A 69 9.71 -14.26 13.94
N PHE A 70 10.10 -15.29 14.71
CA PHE A 70 9.71 -15.45 16.11
C PHE A 70 10.91 -15.31 17.06
N ASP A 71 10.66 -14.89 18.29
CA ASP A 71 11.60 -15.08 19.41
C ASP A 71 11.35 -16.41 20.15
N ASN A 72 12.13 -16.65 21.21
CA ASN A 72 12.01 -17.85 22.04
C ASN A 72 10.69 -17.95 22.82
N LEU A 73 9.93 -16.86 22.92
CA LEU A 73 8.59 -16.83 23.53
C LEU A 73 7.48 -16.93 22.47
N LEU A 74 7.85 -17.15 21.20
CA LEU A 74 6.96 -17.24 20.05
C LEU A 74 6.25 -15.92 19.72
N ARG A 75 6.80 -14.79 20.16
CA ARG A 75 6.33 -13.46 19.74
C ARG A 75 6.94 -13.11 18.40
N ARG A 76 6.16 -12.49 17.50
CA ARG A 76 6.68 -11.97 16.23
C ARG A 76 7.63 -10.81 16.46
N THR A 77 8.84 -10.93 15.92
CA THR A 77 9.93 -9.94 16.00
C THR A 77 10.29 -9.33 14.66
N ALA A 78 9.88 -9.96 13.55
CA ALA A 78 10.09 -9.45 12.22
C ALA A 78 8.87 -9.73 11.33
N LYS A 79 8.57 -8.80 10.44
CA LYS A 79 7.65 -8.94 9.30
C LYS A 79 8.43 -8.51 8.06
N ARG A 80 8.44 -9.35 7.04
CA ARG A 80 8.84 -8.99 5.69
C ARG A 80 7.67 -9.21 4.76
N ASP A 81 7.18 -8.14 4.18
CA ASP A 81 6.06 -8.15 3.26
C ASP A 81 6.57 -8.07 1.82
N LEU A 82 6.40 -9.14 1.04
CA LEU A 82 6.85 -9.23 -0.34
C LEU A 82 5.68 -9.32 -1.31
N ARG A 83 5.87 -8.75 -2.50
CA ARG A 83 4.91 -8.77 -3.60
C ARG A 83 5.47 -9.38 -4.88
N LEU A 84 4.72 -10.29 -5.49
CA LEU A 84 5.03 -10.91 -6.78
C LEU A 84 4.58 -9.98 -7.92
N VAL A 85 5.54 -9.28 -8.53
CA VAL A 85 5.28 -8.29 -9.59
C VAL A 85 5.48 -8.84 -11.00
N ASP A 86 6.11 -10.00 -11.16
CA ASP A 86 6.16 -10.74 -12.42
C ASP A 86 6.44 -12.23 -12.18
N ASP A 87 6.68 -12.99 -13.24
CA ASP A 87 6.90 -14.43 -13.23
C ASP A 87 8.28 -14.84 -12.66
N GLY A 88 8.66 -14.31 -11.50
CA GLY A 88 9.86 -14.73 -10.80
C GLY A 88 10.44 -13.72 -9.81
N ARG A 89 10.03 -12.44 -9.85
CA ARG A 89 10.54 -11.40 -8.96
C ARG A 89 9.55 -11.04 -7.87
N LEU A 90 10.06 -11.07 -6.65
CA LEU A 90 9.43 -10.54 -5.46
C LEU A 90 10.02 -9.17 -5.12
N ILE A 91 9.19 -8.26 -4.67
CA ILE A 91 9.56 -6.91 -4.25
C ILE A 91 9.21 -6.71 -2.79
N LEU A 92 10.13 -6.13 -2.03
CA LEU A 92 9.87 -5.69 -0.66
C LEU A 92 8.97 -4.46 -0.63
N VAL A 93 7.80 -4.57 0.00
CA VAL A 93 6.89 -3.43 0.23
C VAL A 93 6.97 -2.89 1.64
N GLU A 94 7.31 -3.74 2.62
CA GLU A 94 7.50 -3.33 4.00
C GLU A 94 8.38 -4.32 4.76
N GLU A 95 9.35 -3.81 5.52
CA GLU A 95 9.99 -4.55 6.61
C GLU A 95 9.61 -3.89 7.94
N THR A 96 9.10 -4.68 8.88
CA THR A 96 8.88 -4.23 10.26
C THR A 96 9.66 -5.11 11.22
N LEU A 97 10.38 -4.50 12.14
CA LEU A 97 11.10 -5.17 13.22
C LEU A 97 10.59 -4.68 14.57
N TRP A 98 10.43 -5.62 15.50
CA TRP A 98 10.08 -5.37 16.89
C TRP A 98 11.21 -5.87 17.79
N GLU A 99 11.62 -5.02 18.72
CA GLU A 99 12.56 -5.36 19.78
C GLU A 99 11.84 -5.22 21.12
N TYR A 100 11.63 -6.36 21.77
CA TYR A 100 11.08 -6.44 23.12
C TYR A 100 12.21 -6.35 24.15
N PHE A 101 12.02 -5.53 25.17
CA PHE A 101 13.01 -5.26 26.21
C PHE A 101 13.07 -6.35 27.29
N ASP A 102 11.94 -7.04 27.53
CA ASP A 102 11.88 -8.17 28.46
C ASP A 102 10.78 -9.19 28.11
N ASP A 103 10.79 -10.31 28.83
CA ASP A 103 9.89 -11.45 28.63
C ASP A 103 8.45 -11.20 29.12
N ARG A 104 8.20 -10.10 29.85
CA ARG A 104 6.87 -9.74 30.35
C ARG A 104 6.07 -8.96 29.32
N GLN A 105 6.74 -8.36 28.34
CA GLN A 105 6.07 -7.65 27.26
C GLN A 105 5.28 -8.62 26.39
N SER A 106 4.01 -8.31 26.15
CA SER A 106 3.20 -9.04 25.18
C SER A 106 3.69 -8.81 23.76
N GLU A 107 3.37 -9.73 22.85
CA GLU A 107 3.51 -9.50 21.41
C GLU A 107 2.87 -8.15 21.02
N PHE A 108 3.60 -7.36 20.24
CA PHE A 108 3.22 -6.00 19.79
C PHE A 108 2.89 -5.02 20.92
N SER A 109 3.49 -5.20 22.11
CA SER A 109 3.42 -4.21 23.19
C SER A 109 3.70 -2.80 22.64
N PRO A 110 2.89 -1.78 23.01
CA PRO A 110 3.18 -0.38 22.67
C PRO A 110 4.51 0.14 23.24
N GLU A 111 5.11 -0.60 24.18
CA GLU A 111 6.42 -0.31 24.75
C GLU A 111 7.55 -1.04 24.02
N ALA A 112 7.28 -1.86 22.99
CA ALA A 112 8.32 -2.53 22.22
C ALA A 112 8.86 -1.59 21.14
N SER A 113 10.18 -1.47 21.04
CA SER A 113 10.79 -0.64 19.98
C SER A 113 10.38 -1.20 18.61
N LYS A 114 9.82 -0.32 17.77
CA LYS A 114 9.35 -0.65 16.43
C LYS A 114 10.13 0.14 15.37
N ARG A 115 10.66 -0.58 14.38
CA ARG A 115 11.25 0.00 13.17
C ARG A 115 10.50 -0.49 11.95
N VAL A 116 10.02 0.42 11.13
CA VAL A 116 9.35 0.14 9.86
C VAL A 116 10.18 0.72 8.73
N SER A 117 10.36 -0.01 7.63
CA SER A 117 11.10 0.42 6.45
C SER A 117 10.25 0.16 5.21
N GLN A 118 9.98 1.21 4.43
CA GLN A 118 9.06 1.20 3.29
C GLN A 118 9.61 2.06 2.14
N PRO A 119 9.41 1.69 0.86
CA PRO A 119 9.71 2.57 -0.28
C PRO A 119 8.90 3.87 -0.22
N GLN A 120 9.53 5.01 -0.49
CA GLN A 120 8.91 6.33 -0.25
C GLN A 120 7.74 6.65 -1.19
N SER A 121 7.75 6.17 -2.44
CA SER A 121 6.86 6.71 -3.48
C SER A 121 6.25 5.66 -4.41
N GLY A 122 6.11 4.40 -3.98
CA GLY A 122 5.83 3.28 -4.89
C GLY A 122 6.92 3.06 -5.96
N ASN A 123 7.87 3.99 -6.09
CA ASN A 123 9.09 3.90 -6.86
C ASN A 123 10.07 3.00 -6.12
N LEU A 124 10.32 1.85 -6.71
CA LEU A 124 11.14 0.77 -6.15
C LEU A 124 12.64 0.95 -6.46
N ASP A 125 13.03 2.04 -7.12
CA ASP A 125 14.36 2.16 -7.70
C ASP A 125 15.39 3.00 -6.92
N SER A 126 15.07 3.67 -5.78
CA SER A 126 16.18 4.16 -4.90
C SER A 126 15.95 4.67 -3.46
N ASP A 127 14.77 5.06 -2.97
CA ASP A 127 14.69 5.66 -1.61
C ASP A 127 13.76 4.89 -0.66
N ILE A 128 14.27 4.55 0.53
CA ILE A 128 13.53 3.90 1.61
C ILE A 128 13.31 4.89 2.75
N LEU A 129 12.04 5.05 3.12
CA LEU A 129 11.63 5.72 4.33
C LEU A 129 11.72 4.73 5.51
N VAL A 130 12.57 5.06 6.48
CA VAL A 130 12.62 4.36 7.76
C VAL A 130 11.87 5.17 8.81
N ILE A 131 10.87 4.54 9.42
CA ILE A 131 10.07 5.08 10.51
C ILE A 131 10.43 4.32 11.78
N THR A 132 10.96 5.03 12.77
CA THR A 132 11.09 4.53 14.14
C THR A 132 9.99 5.18 15.00
N GLU A 133 9.80 4.73 16.24
CA GLU A 133 8.81 5.30 17.16
C GLU A 133 8.87 6.83 17.31
N ARG A 134 10.01 7.46 16.98
CA ARG A 134 10.21 8.90 17.20
C ARG A 134 10.78 9.66 16.01
N THR A 135 11.25 8.98 14.96
CA THR A 135 11.92 9.66 13.84
C THR A 135 11.57 9.04 12.50
N ARG A 136 11.48 9.91 11.49
CA ARG A 136 11.50 9.52 10.08
C ARG A 136 12.90 9.82 9.53
N THR A 137 13.50 8.85 8.86
CA THR A 137 14.81 8.99 8.24
C THR A 137 14.75 8.42 6.84
N LEU A 138 15.17 9.21 5.86
CA LEU A 138 15.33 8.73 4.49
C LEU A 138 16.68 8.04 4.36
N MET A 139 16.68 6.87 3.73
CA MET A 139 17.89 6.09 3.47
C MET A 139 17.86 5.61 2.03
N GLU A 140 18.98 5.72 1.33
CA GLU A 140 19.11 5.19 -0.03
C GLU A 140 19.09 3.65 0.03
N ALA A 141 18.42 3.00 -0.90
CA ALA A 141 18.48 1.55 -1.08
C ALA A 141 18.82 1.25 -2.53
N SER A 142 19.67 0.25 -2.77
CA SER A 142 19.84 -0.23 -4.14
C SER A 142 18.57 -0.95 -4.59
N ALA A 143 18.19 -0.80 -5.86
CA ALA A 143 17.04 -1.51 -6.40
C ALA A 143 17.16 -3.05 -6.22
N ASP A 144 18.38 -3.57 -6.15
CA ASP A 144 18.66 -4.99 -5.89
C ASP A 144 18.38 -5.40 -4.44
N SER A 145 18.55 -4.52 -3.44
CA SER A 145 18.27 -4.86 -2.04
C SER A 145 16.77 -5.01 -1.75
N LEU A 146 15.92 -4.50 -2.64
CA LEU A 146 14.46 -4.63 -2.57
C LEU A 146 13.92 -5.82 -3.37
N LYS A 147 14.77 -6.47 -4.17
CA LYS A 147 14.39 -7.55 -5.10
C LYS A 147 14.77 -8.90 -4.53
N PHE A 148 13.82 -9.83 -4.54
CA PHE A 148 13.99 -11.22 -4.15
C PHE A 148 13.55 -12.13 -5.31
N SER A 149 14.06 -13.35 -5.34
CA SER A 149 13.58 -14.37 -6.29
C SER A 149 12.43 -15.15 -5.67
N LYS A 150 11.37 -15.39 -6.45
CA LYS A 150 10.32 -16.32 -6.06
C LYS A 150 10.96 -17.71 -5.86
N PRO A 151 10.87 -18.31 -4.66
CA PRO A 151 11.44 -19.62 -4.43
C PRO A 151 10.68 -20.72 -5.17
N SER A 152 11.38 -21.80 -5.51
CA SER A 152 10.71 -23.04 -5.88
C SER A 152 10.04 -23.67 -4.66
N PHE A 153 8.94 -24.39 -4.85
CA PHE A 153 8.25 -25.05 -3.73
C PHE A 153 9.20 -25.95 -2.92
N GLY A 154 9.36 -25.64 -1.63
CA GLY A 154 10.26 -26.34 -0.71
C GLY A 154 11.63 -25.70 -0.52
N ASP A 155 12.00 -24.71 -1.35
CA ASP A 155 13.27 -23.97 -1.27
C ASP A 155 13.09 -22.62 -0.58
N TRP A 156 12.69 -22.66 0.69
CA TRP A 156 12.31 -21.46 1.44
C TRP A 156 13.50 -20.63 1.93
N GLY A 157 14.72 -21.14 1.84
CA GLY A 157 15.93 -20.51 2.41
C GLY A 157 16.20 -19.11 1.86
N SER A 158 15.97 -18.89 0.56
CA SER A 158 16.22 -17.61 -0.12
C SER A 158 15.36 -16.45 0.42
N LEU A 159 14.27 -16.75 1.11
CA LEU A 159 13.40 -15.75 1.74
C LEU A 159 13.85 -15.36 3.16
N LEU A 160 14.56 -16.26 3.83
CA LEU A 160 14.85 -16.19 5.28
C LEU A 160 16.20 -15.56 5.56
N PHE A 161 17.17 -15.74 4.67
CA PHE A 161 18.53 -15.27 4.82
C PHE A 161 18.80 -14.13 3.85
N THR A 162 19.59 -13.15 4.26
CA THR A 162 20.08 -12.10 3.38
C THR A 162 21.57 -12.29 3.24
N ALA A 163 22.08 -12.37 2.00
CA ALA A 163 23.50 -12.64 1.77
C ALA A 163 24.35 -11.60 2.50
N THR A 164 25.25 -12.06 3.37
CA THR A 164 26.27 -11.22 4.00
C THR A 164 27.21 -10.77 2.91
N SER A 165 26.88 -9.67 2.22
CA SER A 165 27.88 -8.92 1.46
C SER A 165 28.87 -8.42 2.50
N THR A 166 29.98 -9.12 2.62
CA THR A 166 31.12 -8.69 3.43
C THR A 166 31.64 -7.44 2.75
N ILE A 167 31.18 -6.27 3.19
CA ILE A 167 31.76 -5.00 2.80
C ILE A 167 33.15 -4.97 3.44
N THR A 168 34.18 -5.37 2.69
CA THR A 168 35.57 -5.05 3.00
C THR A 168 35.74 -3.55 2.79
N VAL A 169 35.66 -2.77 3.86
CA VAL A 169 36.11 -1.37 3.84
C VAL A 169 37.63 -1.39 3.92
N GLU A 170 38.30 -1.33 2.77
CA GLU A 170 39.69 -0.90 2.71
C GLU A 170 39.74 0.63 2.80
N GLY A 171 40.31 1.12 3.91
CA GLY A 171 40.84 2.48 4.04
C GLY A 171 39.87 3.50 4.58
N GLU A 172 40.05 3.91 5.84
CA GLU A 172 40.14 5.34 6.16
C GLU A 172 40.83 5.57 7.51
N GLU A 173 41.79 6.48 7.48
CA GLU A 173 42.65 6.91 8.57
C GLU A 173 41.88 7.64 9.68
N ALA A 174 42.50 7.60 10.85
CA ALA A 174 42.02 8.14 12.10
C ALA A 174 41.65 9.64 12.05
N ALA A 175 40.46 9.96 12.55
CA ALA A 175 40.16 11.25 13.15
C ALA A 175 39.31 11.03 14.42
N GLU A 176 39.92 11.26 15.58
CA GLU A 176 39.29 11.17 16.90
C GLU A 176 38.19 12.23 17.05
N THR A 177 36.96 11.80 17.32
CA THR A 177 35.97 12.62 18.04
C THR A 177 35.06 11.70 18.83
N ARG A 178 35.02 11.90 20.16
CA ARG A 178 34.19 11.13 21.10
C ARG A 178 32.71 11.33 20.82
N ILE A 179 32.14 10.42 20.05
CA ILE A 179 30.71 10.13 19.99
C ILE A 179 30.54 8.77 20.64
N HIS A 180 29.59 8.66 21.58
CA HIS A 180 29.30 7.44 22.36
C HIS A 180 29.25 6.19 21.46
N GLU A 181 30.09 5.19 21.78
CA GLU A 181 30.19 3.92 21.03
C GLU A 181 28.83 3.24 20.82
N ASP A 182 27.90 3.36 21.77
CA ASP A 182 26.55 2.77 21.68
C ASP A 182 25.67 3.42 20.61
N LEU A 183 25.77 4.75 20.42
CA LEU A 183 25.01 5.45 19.38
C LEU A 183 25.61 5.17 18.01
N ARG A 184 26.94 5.10 17.93
CA ARG A 184 27.67 4.79 16.70
C ARG A 184 27.47 3.33 16.28
N ALA A 185 27.46 2.39 17.23
CA ALA A 185 27.12 0.99 16.96
C ALA A 185 25.65 0.82 16.55
N SER A 186 24.73 1.55 17.18
CA SER A 186 23.31 1.56 16.78
C SER A 186 23.12 2.17 15.39
N LEU A 187 23.80 3.27 15.06
CA LEU A 187 23.78 3.88 13.74
C LEU A 187 24.45 3.01 12.67
N MET A 188 25.55 2.33 13.00
CA MET A 188 26.24 1.40 12.09
C MET A 188 25.43 0.11 11.87
N ALA A 189 24.67 -0.34 12.88
CA ALA A 189 23.70 -1.42 12.75
C ALA A 189 22.41 -1.01 12.02
N LEU A 190 22.09 0.29 12.00
CA LEU A 190 20.98 0.87 11.22
C LEU A 190 21.35 1.06 9.74
N ALA A 191 22.62 1.39 9.44
CA ALA A 191 23.07 1.85 8.11
C ALA A 191 23.87 0.83 7.28
N GLY A 192 23.93 -0.44 7.69
CA GLY A 192 24.63 -1.48 6.92
C GLY A 192 26.03 -1.04 6.47
N GLY A 193 26.81 -0.37 7.33
CA GLY A 193 28.20 0.03 7.05
C GLY A 193 28.45 1.01 5.88
N SER A 194 27.47 1.35 5.02
CA SER A 194 27.71 2.10 3.77
C SER A 194 26.74 3.25 3.48
N GLY A 195 25.88 3.64 4.42
CA GLY A 195 24.86 4.67 4.19
C GLY A 195 23.67 4.21 3.34
N HIS A 196 23.66 2.94 2.92
CA HIS A 196 22.58 2.31 2.17
C HIS A 196 21.78 1.36 3.07
N TRP A 197 20.47 1.31 2.86
CA TRP A 197 19.55 0.41 3.53
C TRP A 197 19.59 -1.00 2.91
N VAL A 198 19.64 -2.02 3.77
CA VAL A 198 19.58 -3.44 3.39
C VAL A 198 18.64 -4.22 4.31
N PRO A 199 17.93 -5.25 3.79
CA PRO A 199 17.03 -6.07 4.60
C PRO A 199 17.79 -6.94 5.61
N LYS A 200 17.26 -7.08 6.84
CA LYS A 200 17.87 -7.94 7.88
C LYS A 200 17.46 -9.40 7.69
N SER A 201 18.34 -10.36 7.95
CA SER A 201 17.93 -11.78 7.88
C SER A 201 16.84 -12.10 8.91
N ILE A 202 15.84 -12.90 8.53
CA ILE A 202 14.74 -13.33 9.42
C ILE A 202 15.26 -14.36 10.42
N LEU A 203 16.11 -15.28 9.94
CA LEU A 203 16.81 -16.27 10.75
C LEU A 203 18.30 -15.94 10.82
N PRO A 204 19.04 -16.44 11.83
CA PRO A 204 20.48 -16.25 11.92
C PRO A 204 21.19 -16.76 10.65
N ASN A 205 22.06 -15.93 10.05
CA ASN A 205 22.79 -16.30 8.81
C ASN A 205 23.69 -17.53 8.98
N GLU A 206 24.09 -17.87 10.20
CA GLU A 206 24.80 -19.10 10.54
C GLU A 206 24.01 -20.36 10.13
N TRP A 207 22.67 -20.27 10.05
CA TRP A 207 21.78 -21.37 9.69
C TRP A 207 21.48 -21.42 8.17
N SER A 208 22.12 -20.57 7.36
CA SER A 208 21.89 -20.52 5.91
C SER A 208 22.22 -21.81 5.16
N THR A 209 23.01 -22.70 5.79
CA THR A 209 23.37 -24.02 5.25
C THR A 209 22.51 -25.16 5.80
N ALA A 210 21.56 -24.87 6.69
CA ALA A 210 20.68 -25.86 7.28
C ALA A 210 19.82 -26.55 6.21
N GLN A 211 19.69 -27.87 6.30
CA GLN A 211 18.84 -28.63 5.39
C GLN A 211 17.37 -28.39 5.73
N LEU A 212 16.57 -27.96 4.74
CA LEU A 212 15.11 -27.89 4.87
C LEU A 212 14.49 -29.29 4.69
N VAL A 213 13.77 -29.75 5.70
CA VAL A 213 13.15 -31.09 5.74
C VAL A 213 11.65 -30.97 5.96
N GLN A 214 10.86 -31.54 5.05
CA GLN A 214 9.40 -31.50 5.13
C GLN A 214 8.87 -32.50 6.17
N ARG A 215 7.94 -32.08 7.02
CA ARG A 215 7.32 -32.91 8.05
C ARG A 215 5.80 -32.96 7.89
N TYR A 216 5.25 -34.18 7.90
CA TYR A 216 3.82 -34.44 7.97
C TYR A 216 3.56 -35.86 8.52
N PRO A 217 2.68 -36.06 9.52
CA PRO A 217 1.93 -35.03 10.26
C PRO A 217 2.86 -34.14 11.10
N ALA A 218 2.29 -33.12 11.75
CA ALA A 218 3.03 -32.29 12.70
C ALA A 218 3.67 -33.16 13.81
N PRO A 219 4.90 -32.85 14.26
CA PRO A 219 5.54 -33.55 15.38
C PRO A 219 4.67 -33.53 16.64
N LEU A 220 4.75 -34.58 17.46
CA LEU A 220 3.90 -34.75 18.66
C LEU A 220 4.05 -33.62 19.69
N GLY A 221 5.22 -32.96 19.74
CA GLY A 221 5.48 -31.83 20.64
C GLY A 221 4.83 -30.52 20.23
N LEU A 222 4.20 -30.47 19.05
CA LEU A 222 3.66 -29.25 18.47
C LEU A 222 2.13 -29.19 18.60
N ALA A 223 1.63 -28.09 19.16
CA ALA A 223 0.19 -27.88 19.27
C ALA A 223 -0.44 -27.71 17.87
N VAL A 224 -1.60 -28.34 17.67
CA VAL A 224 -2.36 -28.28 16.42
C VAL A 224 -3.81 -27.94 16.73
N THR A 225 -4.38 -27.02 15.95
CA THR A 225 -5.79 -26.64 16.01
C THR A 225 -6.48 -26.89 14.66
N PRO A 226 -7.77 -27.32 14.63
CA PRO A 226 -8.47 -27.50 13.37
C PRO A 226 -8.67 -26.17 12.63
N TYR A 227 -8.66 -26.24 11.30
CA TYR A 227 -9.01 -25.09 10.47
C TYR A 227 -10.53 -24.88 10.46
N VAL A 228 -10.98 -23.77 11.03
CA VAL A 228 -12.40 -23.37 11.07
C VAL A 228 -12.67 -22.14 10.19
N ARG A 229 -11.71 -21.22 10.13
CA ARG A 229 -11.76 -19.98 9.34
C ARG A 229 -10.32 -19.54 9.01
N PRO A 230 -10.12 -18.69 7.98
CA PRO A 230 -8.82 -18.07 7.72
C PRO A 230 -8.25 -17.40 8.98
N VAL A 231 -6.97 -17.65 9.26
CA VAL A 231 -6.23 -17.05 10.39
C VAL A 231 -5.26 -15.96 9.94
N TRP A 232 -5.09 -15.83 8.63
CA TRP A 232 -4.41 -14.75 7.95
C TRP A 232 -5.11 -14.55 6.59
N GLN A 233 -4.86 -13.42 5.95
CA GLN A 233 -5.33 -13.13 4.60
C GLN A 233 -4.22 -12.38 3.86
N ALA A 234 -4.13 -12.58 2.55
CA ALA A 234 -3.27 -11.74 1.72
C ALA A 234 -3.69 -10.26 1.89
N PRO A 235 -2.77 -9.29 1.72
CA PRO A 235 -3.12 -7.88 1.82
C PRO A 235 -4.13 -7.49 0.74
N HIS A 236 -5.16 -6.76 1.14
CA HIS A 236 -6.21 -6.27 0.25
C HIS A 236 -6.03 -4.75 0.11
N PRO A 237 -5.47 -4.26 -1.02
CA PRO A 237 -5.47 -2.83 -1.31
C PRO A 237 -6.87 -2.24 -1.18
N MET A 238 -6.95 -0.92 -1.03
CA MET A 238 -8.23 -0.24 -0.89
C MET A 238 -9.19 -0.66 -2.01
N GLU A 239 -10.45 -0.86 -1.65
CA GLU A 239 -11.54 -1.05 -2.62
C GLU A 239 -12.42 0.19 -2.64
N PRO A 240 -12.96 0.58 -3.82
CA PRO A 240 -13.89 1.68 -3.91
C PRO A 240 -15.20 1.33 -3.21
N ASP A 241 -15.84 2.31 -2.58
CA ASP A 241 -17.22 2.18 -2.13
C ASP A 241 -18.18 2.56 -3.28
N PRO A 242 -18.85 1.59 -3.95
CA PRO A 242 -19.69 1.90 -5.10
C PRO A 242 -20.90 2.77 -4.71
N GLN A 243 -21.31 2.78 -3.44
CA GLN A 243 -22.38 3.67 -2.97
C GLN A 243 -21.91 5.12 -2.98
N THR A 244 -20.64 5.36 -2.64
CA THR A 244 -20.06 6.72 -2.64
C THR A 244 -19.79 7.20 -4.06
N LEU A 245 -19.29 6.33 -4.95
CA LEU A 245 -18.90 6.70 -6.32
C LEU A 245 -20.06 6.79 -7.32
N SER A 246 -21.14 6.03 -7.11
CA SER A 246 -22.23 5.96 -8.09
C SER A 246 -22.92 7.31 -8.33
N PHE A 247 -23.31 7.55 -9.57
CA PHE A 247 -24.10 8.71 -10.01
C PHE A 247 -25.46 8.31 -10.60
N SER A 248 -25.79 7.01 -10.59
CA SER A 248 -26.99 6.48 -11.26
C SER A 248 -28.30 6.85 -10.55
N ARG A 249 -28.24 7.21 -9.27
CA ARG A 249 -29.38 7.70 -8.48
C ARG A 249 -29.08 9.07 -7.92
N ALA A 250 -30.00 10.01 -8.20
CA ALA A 250 -29.87 11.40 -7.78
C ALA A 250 -29.77 11.58 -6.26
N VAL A 251 -30.50 10.79 -5.47
CA VAL A 251 -30.44 10.85 -4.00
C VAL A 251 -30.43 9.43 -3.45
N ARG A 252 -29.53 9.16 -2.49
CA ARG A 252 -29.43 7.85 -1.84
C ARG A 252 -28.98 7.95 -0.38
N PRO A 253 -29.64 7.24 0.55
CA PRO A 253 -29.17 7.16 1.93
C PRO A 253 -28.01 6.18 2.04
N VAL A 254 -26.95 6.58 2.75
CA VAL A 254 -25.80 5.74 3.07
C VAL A 254 -25.40 5.95 4.53
N SER A 255 -24.55 5.07 5.04
CA SER A 255 -23.94 5.22 6.36
C SER A 255 -22.46 5.54 6.19
N LEU A 256 -22.05 6.77 6.52
CA LEU A 256 -20.64 7.18 6.53
C LEU A 256 -20.17 7.27 7.99
N LYS A 257 -19.13 6.51 8.37
CA LYS A 257 -18.61 6.47 9.76
C LYS A 257 -19.71 6.28 10.83
N GLY A 258 -20.71 5.45 10.53
CA GLY A 258 -21.86 5.18 11.41
C GLY A 258 -22.93 6.27 11.45
N GLN A 259 -22.77 7.38 10.72
CA GLN A 259 -23.76 8.44 10.59
C GLN A 259 -24.61 8.24 9.34
N ARG A 260 -25.93 8.44 9.47
CA ARG A 260 -26.85 8.41 8.33
C ARG A 260 -26.77 9.71 7.56
N VAL A 261 -26.39 9.63 6.30
CA VAL A 261 -26.30 10.76 5.38
C VAL A 261 -27.10 10.49 4.11
N LEU A 262 -27.51 11.56 3.44
CA LEU A 262 -28.02 11.51 2.07
C LEU A 262 -26.89 11.95 1.14
N LEU A 263 -26.55 11.10 0.17
CA LEU A 263 -25.72 11.49 -0.97
C LEU A 263 -26.62 12.03 -2.07
N GLU A 264 -26.36 13.26 -2.50
CA GLU A 264 -27.04 13.96 -3.59
C GLU A 264 -26.08 14.11 -4.78
N SER A 265 -26.44 13.57 -5.93
CA SER A 265 -25.65 13.67 -7.17
C SER A 265 -26.05 14.90 -7.97
N HIS A 266 -25.07 15.72 -8.33
CA HIS A 266 -25.27 16.95 -9.11
C HIS A 266 -24.39 16.90 -10.35
N ILE A 267 -24.97 17.12 -11.53
CA ILE A 267 -24.20 17.45 -12.73
C ILE A 267 -23.81 18.91 -12.64
N ILE A 268 -22.51 19.19 -12.61
CA ILE A 268 -22.02 20.55 -12.42
C ILE A 268 -21.58 21.16 -13.74
N GLY A 269 -21.04 20.39 -14.69
CA GLY A 269 -20.64 20.94 -15.99
C GLY A 269 -20.22 19.87 -16.98
N SER A 270 -19.42 20.26 -17.97
CA SER A 270 -18.77 19.33 -18.89
C SER A 270 -17.29 19.65 -19.06
N LEU A 271 -16.44 18.62 -19.06
CA LEU A 271 -15.00 18.70 -19.28
C LEU A 271 -14.66 18.28 -20.70
N GLN A 272 -13.89 19.11 -21.41
CA GLN A 272 -13.34 18.77 -22.72
C GLN A 272 -12.05 17.98 -22.54
N LEU A 273 -11.99 16.80 -23.18
CA LEU A 273 -10.84 15.91 -23.18
C LEU A 273 -10.36 15.67 -24.62
N PRO A 274 -9.71 16.65 -25.28
CA PRO A 274 -9.24 16.51 -26.65
C PRO A 274 -8.16 15.43 -26.81
N THR A 275 -7.38 15.13 -25.76
CA THR A 275 -6.41 14.02 -25.79
C THR A 275 -7.01 12.73 -25.25
N GLY A 276 -8.06 12.84 -24.43
CA GLY A 276 -8.67 11.68 -23.74
C GLY A 276 -7.87 11.23 -22.52
N HIS A 277 -6.81 11.95 -22.15
CA HIS A 277 -5.97 11.63 -20.99
C HIS A 277 -6.33 12.56 -19.83
N VAL A 278 -6.86 11.96 -18.75
CA VAL A 278 -7.34 12.68 -17.56
C VAL A 278 -6.19 12.88 -16.57
N VAL A 279 -6.09 14.10 -16.03
CA VAL A 279 -5.20 14.46 -14.92
C VAL A 279 -6.08 14.86 -13.73
N ALA A 280 -5.72 14.40 -12.53
CA ALA A 280 -6.32 14.84 -11.28
C ALA A 280 -5.22 15.35 -10.33
N CYS A 281 -5.43 16.52 -9.74
CA CYS A 281 -4.49 17.13 -8.80
C CYS A 281 -5.18 18.21 -7.97
N ASP A 282 -4.45 18.79 -7.02
CA ASP A 282 -4.75 20.12 -6.49
C ASP A 282 -4.46 21.18 -7.56
N PRO A 283 -5.35 22.15 -7.84
CA PRO A 283 -5.06 23.23 -8.77
C PRO A 283 -3.98 24.21 -8.27
N ASP A 284 -3.73 24.29 -6.95
CA ASP A 284 -2.67 25.10 -6.33
C ASP A 284 -1.36 24.32 -6.09
N ASP A 285 -1.25 23.13 -6.67
CA ASP A 285 -0.05 22.32 -6.58
C ASP A 285 1.18 23.01 -7.18
N TYR A 286 2.22 23.18 -6.35
CA TYR A 286 3.49 23.77 -6.78
C TYR A 286 4.14 22.99 -7.94
N PHE A 287 3.90 21.68 -8.04
CA PHE A 287 4.45 20.81 -9.08
C PHE A 287 3.43 20.48 -10.18
N LEU A 288 2.36 21.27 -10.33
CA LEU A 288 1.30 21.00 -11.31
C LEU A 288 1.83 20.79 -12.73
N ALA A 289 2.85 21.55 -13.14
CA ALA A 289 3.45 21.45 -14.47
C ALA A 289 4.03 20.06 -14.80
N ASP A 290 4.40 19.30 -13.78
CA ASP A 290 5.01 17.96 -13.92
C ASP A 290 4.00 16.82 -13.69
N ARG A 291 2.71 17.15 -13.48
CA ARG A 291 1.67 16.13 -13.23
C ARG A 291 1.38 15.32 -14.48
N GLY A 292 1.51 14.00 -14.34
CA GLY A 292 1.14 13.02 -15.35
C GLY A 292 -0.36 12.75 -15.40
N SER A 293 -0.82 12.25 -16.55
CA SER A 293 -2.18 11.73 -16.70
C SER A 293 -2.29 10.27 -16.29
N PHE A 294 -3.49 9.85 -15.93
CA PHE A 294 -3.79 8.44 -15.76
C PHE A 294 -3.53 7.63 -17.05
N THR A 295 -3.06 6.40 -16.87
CA THR A 295 -2.67 5.47 -17.95
C THR A 295 -3.87 4.94 -18.74
N VAL A 296 -5.07 4.97 -18.17
CA VAL A 296 -6.31 4.58 -18.85
C VAL A 296 -6.87 5.78 -19.63
N PRO A 297 -6.82 5.77 -20.97
CA PRO A 297 -7.43 6.83 -21.75
C PRO A 297 -8.96 6.66 -21.82
N VAL A 298 -9.65 7.77 -22.04
CA VAL A 298 -11.04 7.81 -22.49
C VAL A 298 -11.09 8.27 -23.96
N PRO A 299 -12.16 7.97 -24.72
CA PRO A 299 -12.28 8.52 -26.06
C PRO A 299 -12.21 10.07 -26.02
N PRO A 300 -11.57 10.73 -26.99
CA PRO A 300 -11.59 12.18 -27.05
C PRO A 300 -13.03 12.72 -27.19
N GLY A 301 -13.38 13.73 -26.40
CA GLY A 301 -14.76 14.20 -26.37
C GLY A 301 -15.04 15.28 -25.32
N ASN A 302 -16.33 15.55 -25.11
CA ASN A 302 -16.82 16.44 -24.06
C ASN A 302 -17.76 15.66 -23.14
N TYR A 303 -17.42 15.58 -21.86
CA TYR A 303 -18.06 14.67 -20.92
C TYR A 303 -18.68 15.40 -19.75
N ARG A 304 -19.87 14.97 -19.31
CA ARG A 304 -20.53 15.53 -18.13
C ARG A 304 -19.69 15.23 -16.89
N PHE A 305 -19.61 16.20 -15.99
CA PHE A 305 -18.96 16.05 -14.70
C PHE A 305 -20.00 16.11 -13.59
N PHE A 306 -19.93 15.14 -12.67
CA PHE A 306 -20.80 15.07 -11.51
C PHE A 306 -20.02 15.25 -10.22
N VAL A 307 -20.71 15.71 -9.18
CA VAL A 307 -20.26 15.62 -7.79
C VAL A 307 -21.34 14.98 -6.94
N ASN A 308 -20.94 14.16 -5.99
CA ASN A 308 -21.81 13.59 -4.97
C ASN A 308 -21.60 14.37 -3.67
N VAL A 309 -22.64 15.03 -3.16
CA VAL A 309 -22.60 15.80 -1.91
C VAL A 309 -23.26 15.00 -0.80
N ALA A 310 -22.51 14.71 0.26
CA ALA A 310 -23.01 14.10 1.48
C ALA A 310 -23.62 15.16 2.40
N ARG A 311 -24.88 14.96 2.80
CA ARG A 311 -25.58 15.80 3.79
C ARG A 311 -26.03 14.95 4.97
N SER A 312 -25.71 15.40 6.18
CA SER A 312 -26.26 14.79 7.39
C SER A 312 -27.79 14.83 7.39
N MET A 313 -28.41 13.73 7.79
CA MET A 313 -29.86 13.71 8.06
C MET A 313 -30.21 14.29 9.43
N GLU A 314 -29.21 14.42 10.32
CA GLU A 314 -29.37 14.97 11.67
C GLU A 314 -29.02 16.47 11.71
N PRO A 315 -29.79 17.31 12.44
CA PRO A 315 -29.59 18.77 12.49
C PRO A 315 -28.22 19.22 13.04
N THR A 316 -27.61 18.42 13.91
CA THR A 316 -26.28 18.68 14.50
C THR A 316 -25.18 17.82 13.87
N GLY A 317 -25.47 17.16 12.75
CA GLY A 317 -24.49 16.32 12.08
C GLY A 317 -23.58 17.09 11.13
N MET A 318 -22.79 16.34 10.37
CA MET A 318 -21.77 16.87 9.47
C MET A 318 -22.32 17.90 8.47
N SER A 319 -21.61 19.03 8.32
CA SER A 319 -21.84 19.99 7.24
C SER A 319 -21.79 19.30 5.86
N PRO A 320 -22.49 19.83 4.84
CA PRO A 320 -22.43 19.28 3.49
C PRO A 320 -20.99 19.19 2.97
N ARG A 321 -20.62 18.04 2.39
CA ARG A 321 -19.26 17.80 1.86
C ARG A 321 -19.31 17.02 0.57
N VAL A 322 -18.35 17.27 -0.33
CA VAL A 322 -18.16 16.41 -1.51
C VAL A 322 -17.63 15.06 -1.05
N SER A 323 -18.29 14.01 -1.51
CA SER A 323 -17.94 12.61 -1.28
C SER A 323 -17.26 11.98 -2.49
N ALA A 324 -17.58 12.44 -3.69
CA ALA A 324 -16.94 12.02 -4.92
C ALA A 324 -17.12 13.09 -6.01
N GLY A 325 -16.16 13.19 -6.93
CA GLY A 325 -16.24 14.02 -8.13
C GLY A 325 -15.74 13.23 -9.34
N GLY A 326 -16.43 13.27 -10.47
CA GLY A 326 -16.03 12.43 -11.60
C GLY A 326 -16.71 12.70 -12.93
N LEU A 327 -16.16 12.05 -13.96
CA LEU A 327 -16.60 12.10 -15.35
C LEU A 327 -17.58 10.98 -15.65
N ILE A 328 -18.63 11.30 -16.41
CA ILE A 328 -19.54 10.33 -17.02
C ILE A 328 -19.12 10.17 -18.48
N ILE A 329 -18.46 9.05 -18.79
CA ILE A 329 -17.92 8.72 -20.12
C ILE A 329 -19.00 8.08 -21.01
N SER A 330 -19.83 7.22 -20.43
CA SER A 330 -21.00 6.63 -21.11
C SER A 330 -22.16 6.43 -20.14
N ASP A 331 -23.35 6.13 -20.68
CA ASP A 331 -24.55 5.78 -19.89
C ASP A 331 -24.67 4.26 -19.64
N GLU A 332 -23.62 3.48 -19.89
CA GLU A 332 -23.61 2.04 -19.60
C GLU A 332 -23.61 1.76 -18.09
N GLN A 333 -23.98 0.54 -17.70
CA GLN A 333 -23.87 0.11 -16.31
C GLN A 333 -22.41 -0.19 -15.95
N ILE A 334 -21.98 0.26 -14.78
CA ILE A 334 -20.69 -0.08 -14.19
C ILE A 334 -20.81 -1.48 -13.55
N GLU A 335 -19.97 -2.40 -13.99
CA GLU A 335 -19.88 -3.79 -13.50
C GLU A 335 -18.66 -4.03 -12.62
N SER A 336 -17.59 -3.26 -12.81
CA SER A 336 -16.37 -3.36 -12.01
C SER A 336 -15.68 -2.01 -11.89
N TRP A 337 -14.89 -1.87 -10.83
CA TRP A 337 -14.00 -0.72 -10.63
C TRP A 337 -12.55 -1.19 -10.61
N GLU A 338 -11.65 -0.32 -11.06
CA GLU A 338 -10.21 -0.48 -10.91
C GLU A 338 -9.58 0.87 -10.53
N LEU A 339 -8.44 0.84 -9.85
CA LEU A 339 -7.71 2.05 -9.50
C LEU A 339 -7.14 2.71 -10.77
N ALA A 340 -7.28 4.02 -10.89
CA ALA A 340 -6.63 4.80 -11.93
C ALA A 340 -5.17 5.03 -11.56
N LEU A 341 -4.26 4.57 -12.40
CA LEU A 341 -2.82 4.56 -12.15
C LEU A 341 -2.11 5.60 -13.02
N LEU A 342 -1.06 6.21 -12.49
CA LEU A 342 -0.04 6.93 -13.24
C LEU A 342 0.98 5.96 -13.84
N ASP A 343 1.82 6.46 -14.74
CA ASP A 343 2.90 5.65 -15.30
C ASP A 343 3.88 5.22 -14.20
N GLY A 344 4.27 3.94 -14.23
CA GLY A 344 5.14 3.32 -13.22
C GLY A 344 4.44 2.86 -11.92
N GLU A 345 3.17 3.18 -11.70
CA GLU A 345 2.41 2.69 -10.54
C GLU A 345 1.94 1.23 -10.75
N ASP A 346 2.02 0.41 -9.70
CA ASP A 346 1.63 -1.00 -9.73
C ASP A 346 0.77 -1.35 -8.51
N PRO A 347 -0.53 -1.63 -8.68
CA PRO A 347 -1.43 -1.87 -7.55
C PRO A 347 -1.06 -3.13 -6.76
N ARG A 348 -0.25 -4.03 -7.33
CA ARG A 348 0.23 -5.24 -6.65
C ARG A 348 1.19 -4.92 -5.52
N ILE A 349 1.84 -3.76 -5.51
CA ILE A 349 2.75 -3.35 -4.43
C ILE A 349 2.07 -2.57 -3.30
N LEU A 350 0.77 -2.31 -3.43
CA LEU A 350 -0.02 -1.68 -2.37
C LEU A 350 -0.17 -2.62 -1.17
N ARG A 351 -0.18 -2.03 0.03
CA ARG A 351 -0.46 -2.75 1.27
C ARG A 351 -1.96 -2.72 1.56
N ASP A 352 -2.33 -3.40 2.64
CA ASP A 352 -3.71 -3.50 3.08
C ASP A 352 -4.34 -2.12 3.29
N GLY A 353 -5.48 -1.88 2.63
CA GLY A 353 -6.20 -0.61 2.67
C GLY A 353 -5.52 0.57 1.96
N GLU A 354 -4.39 0.38 1.26
CA GLU A 354 -3.70 1.45 0.55
C GLU A 354 -4.22 1.64 -0.89
N ALA A 355 -4.11 2.86 -1.39
CA ALA A 355 -4.31 3.20 -2.79
C ALA A 355 -3.30 4.26 -3.22
N TYR A 356 -2.94 4.27 -4.51
CA TYR A 356 -2.39 5.47 -5.13
C TYR A 356 -3.44 6.57 -5.19
N CYS A 357 -2.98 7.80 -5.07
CA CYS A 357 -3.85 8.95 -4.92
C CYS A 357 -3.16 10.24 -5.34
N PHE A 358 -3.96 11.24 -5.71
CA PHE A 358 -3.45 12.59 -5.90
C PHE A 358 -3.54 13.37 -4.57
N GLY A 359 -2.51 14.16 -4.28
CA GLY A 359 -2.47 15.02 -3.11
C GLY A 359 -3.30 16.29 -3.30
N VAL A 360 -3.88 16.75 -2.20
CA VAL A 360 -4.57 18.04 -2.05
C VAL A 360 -4.06 18.71 -0.79
N ASP A 361 -3.66 19.97 -0.90
CA ASP A 361 -3.13 20.84 0.17
C ASP A 361 -3.88 22.19 0.27
N SER A 362 -4.76 22.50 -0.70
CA SER A 362 -5.59 23.71 -0.74
C SER A 362 -7.04 23.46 -0.31
N GLY A 363 -7.39 22.21 0.03
CA GLY A 363 -8.77 21.76 0.18
C GLY A 363 -9.58 21.71 -1.14
N THR A 364 -8.93 21.86 -2.29
CA THR A 364 -9.55 21.85 -3.62
C THR A 364 -8.94 20.75 -4.50
N ALA A 365 -9.79 19.94 -5.12
CA ALA A 365 -9.40 18.98 -6.15
C ALA A 365 -9.82 19.47 -7.53
N CYS A 366 -9.10 19.04 -8.57
CA CYS A 366 -9.44 19.39 -9.95
C CYS A 366 -9.21 18.25 -10.94
N PHE A 367 -10.02 18.24 -12.00
CA PHE A 367 -9.86 17.36 -13.16
C PHE A 367 -9.63 18.19 -14.42
N MET A 368 -8.70 17.77 -15.26
CA MET A 368 -8.39 18.39 -16.55
C MET A 368 -7.91 17.38 -17.60
N ASP A 369 -7.88 17.80 -18.87
CA ASP A 369 -7.17 17.05 -19.92
C ASP A 369 -5.65 17.29 -19.80
N SER A 370 -4.84 16.30 -20.16
CA SER A 370 -3.37 16.42 -20.13
C SER A 370 -2.83 17.62 -20.93
N SER A 371 -3.51 18.00 -22.02
CA SER A 371 -3.14 19.18 -22.82
C SER A 371 -3.34 20.52 -22.10
N ALA A 372 -4.11 20.55 -21.01
CA ALA A 372 -4.40 21.75 -20.23
C ALA A 372 -3.42 21.99 -19.08
N VAL A 373 -2.59 21.01 -18.70
CA VAL A 373 -1.71 21.06 -17.52
C VAL A 373 -0.81 22.29 -17.53
N GLN A 374 -0.05 22.49 -18.60
CA GLN A 374 0.88 23.62 -18.73
C GLN A 374 0.15 24.98 -18.74
N ALA A 375 -1.04 25.01 -19.34
CA ALA A 375 -1.88 26.20 -19.36
C ALA A 375 -2.36 26.58 -17.95
N VAL A 376 -2.82 25.60 -17.17
CA VAL A 376 -3.27 25.79 -15.79
C VAL A 376 -2.10 26.20 -14.90
N ALA A 377 -0.97 25.51 -14.96
CA ALA A 377 0.21 25.79 -14.14
C ALA A 377 0.72 27.23 -14.28
N ASN A 378 0.64 27.80 -15.48
CA ASN A 378 1.13 29.15 -15.76
C ASN A 378 0.12 30.27 -15.44
N THR A 379 -1.17 29.94 -15.33
CA THR A 379 -2.25 30.94 -15.29
C THR A 379 -3.04 30.90 -13.99
N TRP A 380 -3.06 29.76 -13.31
CA TRP A 380 -3.82 29.60 -12.07
C TRP A 380 -3.13 30.38 -10.94
N ASN A 381 -3.87 31.32 -10.35
CA ASN A 381 -3.44 32.12 -9.23
C ASN A 381 -4.56 32.20 -8.19
N SER A 382 -4.46 31.44 -7.11
CA SER A 382 -5.46 31.42 -6.03
C SER A 382 -5.64 32.77 -5.31
N SER A 383 -4.64 33.66 -5.35
CA SER A 383 -4.73 35.00 -4.74
C SER A 383 -5.61 35.98 -5.52
N GLU A 384 -5.82 35.75 -6.83
CA GLU A 384 -6.65 36.59 -7.71
C GLU A 384 -7.99 35.92 -8.07
N ASN A 385 -8.17 34.66 -7.71
CA ASN A 385 -9.43 33.92 -7.82
C ASN A 385 -10.01 33.75 -6.41
N PRO A 386 -10.67 34.79 -5.83
CA PRO A 386 -11.09 34.75 -4.44
C PRO A 386 -11.99 33.55 -4.20
N LEU A 387 -11.48 32.59 -3.42
CA LEU A 387 -12.26 31.48 -2.92
C LEU A 387 -13.40 31.97 -1.98
N GLU A 388 -13.39 33.24 -1.58
CA GLU A 388 -14.22 33.82 -0.53
C GLU A 388 -15.72 33.99 -0.87
N GLU A 389 -16.16 34.12 -2.13
CA GLU A 389 -17.61 34.27 -2.42
C GLU A 389 -18.42 32.96 -2.29
N LEU A 390 -17.74 31.85 -1.97
CA LEU A 390 -18.16 30.50 -2.31
C LEU A 390 -18.15 29.49 -1.15
N GLU A 391 -17.97 29.93 0.11
CA GLU A 391 -18.26 29.11 1.30
C GLU A 391 -19.70 28.53 1.32
N LYS A 392 -20.57 28.95 0.39
CA LYS A 392 -21.96 28.50 0.25
C LYS A 392 -22.16 27.33 -0.74
N SER A 393 -21.19 26.95 -1.58
CA SER A 393 -21.34 25.80 -2.50
C SER A 393 -20.12 24.88 -2.52
N CYS A 394 -20.34 23.58 -2.31
CA CYS A 394 -19.30 22.55 -2.22
C CYS A 394 -18.51 22.27 -3.53
N PHE A 395 -18.70 23.05 -4.59
CA PHE A 395 -18.07 22.83 -5.89
C PHE A 395 -18.05 24.11 -6.74
N ARG A 396 -17.20 24.16 -7.77
CA ARG A 396 -17.07 25.28 -8.72
C ARG A 396 -16.80 24.77 -10.14
N ILE A 397 -16.97 25.65 -11.12
CA ILE A 397 -16.48 25.42 -12.47
C ILE A 397 -15.63 26.63 -12.83
N GLY A 398 -14.34 26.42 -13.01
CA GLY A 398 -13.41 27.44 -13.46
C GLY A 398 -13.28 27.40 -14.97
N HIS A 399 -13.80 28.40 -15.68
CA HIS A 399 -13.32 28.65 -17.03
C HIS A 399 -12.03 29.45 -16.92
N ILE A 400 -10.87 28.85 -17.25
CA ILE A 400 -9.60 29.59 -17.31
C ILE A 400 -9.63 30.46 -18.57
N GLY A 401 -10.22 31.65 -18.43
CA GLY A 401 -10.43 32.61 -19.50
C GLY A 401 -9.24 33.57 -19.65
N ASP A 402 -8.18 33.13 -20.33
CA ASP A 402 -7.44 33.99 -21.29
C ASP A 402 -6.51 33.20 -22.24
N LEU A 403 -6.70 31.90 -22.40
CA LEU A 403 -5.91 31.13 -23.35
C LEU A 403 -6.75 30.89 -24.61
N ARG A 404 -6.16 31.22 -25.75
CA ARG A 404 -6.64 30.86 -27.10
C ARG A 404 -6.86 29.33 -27.30
N SER A 405 -6.68 28.51 -26.26
CA SER A 405 -6.69 27.04 -26.24
C SER A 405 -8.06 26.40 -25.98
N GLY A 406 -9.02 27.10 -25.35
CA GLY A 406 -10.34 26.51 -25.04
C GLY A 406 -10.34 25.45 -23.92
N ALA A 407 -9.27 25.38 -23.12
CA ALA A 407 -9.15 24.42 -22.02
C ALA A 407 -10.19 24.67 -20.90
N VAL A 408 -10.80 23.59 -20.40
CA VAL A 408 -11.77 23.62 -19.29
C VAL A 408 -11.13 22.94 -18.08
N LEU A 409 -11.23 23.58 -16.91
CA LEU A 409 -10.85 23.02 -15.61
C LEU A 409 -12.11 22.88 -14.76
N ILE A 410 -12.29 21.75 -14.08
CA ILE A 410 -13.35 21.61 -13.08
C ILE A 410 -12.71 21.46 -11.72
N THR A 411 -13.15 22.26 -10.75
CA THR A 411 -12.65 22.25 -9.37
C THR A 411 -13.77 21.95 -8.37
N PHE A 412 -13.47 21.20 -7.32
CA PHE A 412 -14.46 20.82 -6.29
C PHE A 412 -13.78 20.62 -4.94
N ASP A 413 -14.55 20.79 -3.86
CA ASP A 413 -14.01 20.64 -2.50
C ASP A 413 -13.52 19.20 -2.28
N SER A 414 -12.38 19.03 -1.61
CA SER A 414 -11.80 17.72 -1.33
C SER A 414 -12.37 17.07 -0.06
N GLY A 415 -13.68 17.15 0.15
CA GLY A 415 -14.35 16.50 1.29
C GLY A 415 -13.89 16.98 2.67
N TRP A 416 -12.89 16.32 3.26
CA TRP A 416 -12.30 16.69 4.56
C TRP A 416 -11.21 17.76 4.46
N GLY A 417 -10.76 18.12 3.24
CA GLY A 417 -9.72 19.12 3.01
C GLY A 417 -8.43 18.45 2.54
N ASP A 418 -7.31 18.81 3.13
CA ASP A 418 -6.01 18.29 2.73
C ASP A 418 -5.94 16.76 2.91
N GLY A 419 -5.30 16.08 1.96
CA GLY A 419 -5.24 14.64 1.97
C GLY A 419 -4.80 14.04 0.64
N CYS A 420 -4.94 12.73 0.53
CA CYS A 420 -4.61 11.96 -0.66
C CYS A 420 -5.84 11.16 -1.10
N TYR A 421 -6.33 11.44 -2.29
CA TYR A 421 -7.60 10.90 -2.79
C TYR A 421 -7.41 9.96 -3.98
N PRO A 422 -7.87 8.71 -3.91
CA PRO A 422 -7.76 7.77 -5.02
C PRO A 422 -8.78 8.10 -6.12
N VAL A 423 -8.41 7.75 -7.35
CA VAL A 423 -9.30 7.85 -8.51
C VAL A 423 -9.60 6.46 -9.03
N TRP A 424 -10.87 6.20 -9.34
CA TRP A 424 -11.37 4.91 -9.76
C TRP A 424 -11.95 4.98 -11.17
N VAL A 425 -11.62 3.99 -11.99
CA VAL A 425 -12.20 3.79 -13.32
C VAL A 425 -13.34 2.77 -13.21
N GLY A 426 -14.56 3.20 -13.52
CA GLY A 426 -15.71 2.33 -13.64
C GLY A 426 -15.75 1.71 -15.04
N ARG A 427 -15.88 0.38 -15.13
CA ARG A 427 -15.95 -0.37 -16.40
C ARG A 427 -17.28 -1.09 -16.55
N SER A 428 -17.77 -1.19 -17.78
CA SER A 428 -18.94 -2.01 -18.11
C SER A 428 -18.58 -3.48 -18.31
N ALA A 429 -19.59 -4.32 -18.55
CA ALA A 429 -19.41 -5.76 -18.81
C ALA A 429 -18.43 -6.06 -19.97
N ASN A 430 -18.35 -5.16 -20.96
CA ASN A 430 -17.44 -5.29 -22.10
C ASN A 430 -16.03 -4.70 -21.84
N ARG A 431 -15.77 -4.27 -20.59
CA ARG A 431 -14.55 -3.60 -20.13
C ARG A 431 -14.33 -2.20 -20.70
N SER A 432 -15.32 -1.56 -21.32
CA SER A 432 -15.22 -0.15 -21.75
C SER A 432 -15.31 0.79 -20.54
N VAL A 433 -14.64 1.94 -20.62
CA VAL A 433 -14.67 2.96 -19.56
C VAL A 433 -16.02 3.65 -19.53
N VAL A 434 -16.67 3.63 -18.37
CA VAL A 434 -17.97 4.26 -18.11
C VAL A 434 -17.80 5.54 -17.30
N SER A 435 -16.86 5.55 -16.36
CA SER A 435 -16.60 6.71 -15.50
C SER A 435 -15.17 6.76 -14.98
N VAL A 436 -14.72 7.96 -14.63
CA VAL A 436 -13.47 8.21 -13.90
C VAL A 436 -13.81 9.09 -12.71
N VAL A 437 -13.62 8.59 -11.49
CA VAL A 437 -14.22 9.20 -10.28
C VAL A 437 -13.19 9.27 -9.15
N ALA A 438 -12.94 10.46 -8.63
CA ALA A 438 -12.17 10.65 -7.40
C ALA A 438 -13.06 10.37 -6.17
N ASP A 439 -12.58 9.51 -5.28
CA ASP A 439 -13.21 9.25 -3.99
C ASP A 439 -12.65 10.22 -2.95
N MET A 440 -13.50 11.07 -2.36
CA MET A 440 -13.09 12.01 -1.32
C MET A 440 -13.02 11.38 0.07
N LEU A 441 -13.09 10.04 0.15
CA LEU A 441 -12.72 9.26 1.31
C LEU A 441 -13.49 9.66 2.58
N LEU A 442 -14.74 10.10 2.42
CA LEU A 442 -15.56 10.51 3.56
C LEU A 442 -15.90 9.34 4.50
N ASN A 443 -15.82 8.10 4.00
CA ASN A 443 -16.08 6.90 4.79
C ASN A 443 -14.82 6.33 5.48
N SER A 444 -13.62 6.63 4.99
CA SER A 444 -12.35 6.14 5.57
C SER A 444 -11.89 7.01 6.73
N THR A 445 -11.32 6.37 7.75
CA THR A 445 -10.80 7.03 8.97
C THR A 445 -9.55 7.83 8.72
#